data_AF-A0A8J3EKN1-F1
#
_entry.id   AF-A0A8J3EKN1-F1
#
_cell.length_a   1.000
_cell.length_b   1.000
_cell.length_c   1.000
_cell.angle_alpha   90.00
_cell.angle_beta   90.00
_cell.angle_gamma   90.00
#
_symmetry.space_group_name_H-M   'P 1'
#
loop_
_entity.id
_entity.type
_entity.pdbx_description
1 polymer ?
#
loop_
_entity_poly.entity_id
_entity_poly.type
_entity_poly.pdbx_seq_one_letter_code
_entity_poly.pdbx_strand_id
1 'polypeptide(L)'
;MSYWFYFNFILFCLLLWKVASHFSFPLLKIHIIFGAIGFLFFLYNWTRNAVFSTIRQAKDRQIKIKLANLSRKAMPYHRWTGTLALVFILLHGIAVWNTFGFTWQNGKMMFGLLALLNLIAMVATGWLRLVKPSGKMRRLHLRLGILLFFLIGIHLLL
;
A
#
# COMPACT_ATOMS: atom_id res chain seq x y z
N MET A 1 -15.77 9.40 11.21
CA MET A 1 -14.58 9.21 10.33
C MET A 1 -14.90 8.14 9.30
N SER A 2 -14.28 8.19 8.11
CA SER A 2 -14.54 7.19 7.05
C SER A 2 -14.14 5.77 7.49
N TYR A 3 -14.91 4.75 7.10
CA TYR A 3 -14.61 3.32 7.37
C TYR A 3 -13.19 2.90 6.96
N TRP A 4 -12.67 3.49 5.89
CA TRP A 4 -11.29 3.30 5.43
C TRP A 4 -10.20 3.60 6.47
N PHE A 5 -10.43 4.50 7.44
CA PHE A 5 -9.45 4.70 8.53
C PHE A 5 -9.35 3.47 9.43
N TYR A 6 -10.49 2.83 9.75
CA TYR A 6 -10.50 1.60 10.54
C TYR A 6 -9.84 0.45 9.78
N PHE A 7 -10.12 0.30 8.48
CA PHE A 7 -9.45 -0.71 7.66
C PHE A 7 -7.94 -0.49 7.57
N ASN A 8 -7.48 0.76 7.45
CA ASN A 8 -6.04 1.07 7.48
C ASN A 8 -5.42 0.72 8.83
N PHE A 9 -6.12 1.03 9.92
CA PHE A 9 -5.66 0.72 11.27
C PHE A 9 -5.57 -0.80 11.50
N ILE A 10 -6.59 -1.55 11.09
CA ILE A 10 -6.57 -3.02 11.14
C ILE A 10 -5.38 -3.57 10.35
N LEU A 11 -5.17 -3.10 9.12
CA LEU A 11 -4.05 -3.56 8.29
C LEU A 11 -2.69 -3.22 8.91
N PHE A 12 -2.58 -2.06 9.56
CA PHE A 12 -1.40 -1.68 10.32
C PHE A 12 -1.16 -2.58 11.54
N CYS A 13 -2.21 -2.88 12.32
CA CYS A 13 -2.11 -3.82 13.43
C CYS A 13 -1.73 -5.23 12.95
N LEU A 14 -2.25 -5.69 11.82
CA LEU A 14 -1.89 -6.98 11.21
C LEU A 14 -0.40 -7.02 10.82
N LEU A 15 0.14 -5.93 10.26
CA LEU A 15 1.58 -5.81 10.00
C LEU A 15 2.37 -5.96 11.31
N LEU A 16 2.03 -5.16 12.33
CA LEU A 16 2.73 -5.20 13.61
C LEU A 16 2.68 -6.58 14.25
N TRP A 17 1.52 -7.25 14.19
CA TRP A 17 1.36 -8.62 14.67
C TRP A 17 2.29 -9.57 13.91
N LYS A 18 2.27 -9.57 12.56
CA LYS A 18 3.10 -10.49 11.78
C LYS A 18 4.59 -10.24 12.02
N VAL A 19 5.01 -8.97 12.07
CA VAL A 19 6.38 -8.61 12.40
C VAL A 19 6.73 -9.12 13.81
N ALA A 20 5.95 -8.80 14.84
CA ALA A 20 6.20 -9.22 16.22
C ALA A 20 6.23 -10.76 16.39
N SER A 21 5.33 -11.48 15.72
CA SER A 21 5.26 -12.95 15.77
C SER A 21 6.47 -13.66 15.14
N HIS A 22 7.15 -13.00 14.20
CA HIS A 22 8.38 -13.52 13.60
C HIS A 22 9.65 -13.01 14.32
N PHE A 23 9.52 -12.03 15.22
CA PHE A 23 10.61 -11.38 15.93
C PHE A 23 11.19 -12.19 17.10
N SER A 24 10.67 -13.40 17.36
CA SER A 24 11.17 -14.31 18.41
C SER A 24 12.52 -14.99 18.09
N PHE A 25 13.18 -14.64 16.98
CA PHE A 25 14.48 -15.20 16.59
C PHE A 25 15.50 -14.09 16.24
N PRO A 26 16.77 -14.20 16.70
CA PRO A 26 17.71 -13.07 16.83
C PRO A 26 18.32 -12.52 15.53
N LEU A 27 17.97 -13.06 14.35
CA LEU A 27 18.42 -12.53 13.06
C LEU A 27 17.21 -11.99 12.31
N LEU A 28 17.05 -10.67 12.38
CA LEU A 28 16.08 -9.90 11.59
C LEU A 28 16.28 -10.27 10.11
N LYS A 29 15.41 -11.15 9.59
CA LYS A 29 15.53 -11.58 8.20
C LYS A 29 15.21 -10.38 7.32
N ILE A 30 16.23 -9.93 6.56
CA ILE A 30 16.23 -8.69 5.77
C ILE A 30 14.95 -8.51 4.92
N HIS A 31 14.37 -9.61 4.42
CA HIS A 31 13.13 -9.57 3.64
C HIS A 31 11.94 -9.01 4.44
N ILE A 32 11.84 -9.26 5.74
CA ILE A 32 10.75 -8.75 6.59
C ILE A 32 10.87 -7.22 6.72
N ILE A 33 12.10 -6.70 6.88
CA ILE A 33 12.36 -5.25 6.96
C ILE A 33 11.93 -4.57 5.67
N PHE A 34 12.38 -5.08 4.53
CA PHE A 34 11.99 -4.52 3.22
C PHE A 34 10.47 -4.57 3.02
N GLY A 35 9.84 -5.68 3.39
CA GLY A 35 8.38 -5.81 3.33
C GLY A 35 7.66 -4.78 4.20
N ALA A 36 8.11 -4.60 5.44
CA ALA A 36 7.52 -3.64 6.37
C ALA A 36 7.68 -2.18 5.89
N ILE A 37 8.88 -1.79 5.45
CA ILE A 37 9.12 -0.43 4.93
C ILE A 37 8.26 -0.18 3.68
N GLY A 38 8.24 -1.12 2.74
CA GLY A 38 7.42 -1.03 1.53
C GLY A 38 5.92 -0.91 1.85
N PHE A 39 5.45 -1.69 2.81
CA PHE A 39 4.07 -1.62 3.31
C PHE A 39 3.75 -0.26 3.94
N LEU A 40 4.64 0.32 4.76
CA LEU A 40 4.40 1.62 5.40
C LEU A 40 4.28 2.74 4.35
N PHE A 41 5.12 2.73 3.31
CA PHE A 41 4.97 3.65 2.19
C PHE A 41 3.65 3.42 1.44
N PHE A 42 3.24 2.17 1.21
CA PHE A 42 1.92 1.87 0.65
C PHE A 42 0.80 2.44 1.53
N LEU A 43 0.83 2.20 2.84
CA LEU A 43 -0.22 2.60 3.77
C LEU A 43 -0.31 4.14 3.88
N TYR A 44 0.82 4.84 3.88
CA TYR A 44 0.86 6.30 3.78
C TYR A 44 0.11 6.79 2.52
N ASN A 45 0.40 6.17 1.37
CA ASN A 45 -0.26 6.51 0.11
C ASN A 45 -1.76 6.19 0.12
N TRP A 46 -2.12 5.04 0.68
CA TRP A 46 -3.49 4.56 0.73
C TRP A 46 -4.36 5.36 1.70
N THR A 47 -3.78 5.90 2.77
CA THR A 47 -4.48 6.77 3.74
C THR A 47 -5.16 7.97 3.09
N ARG A 48 -4.67 8.41 1.94
CA ARG A 48 -5.32 9.46 1.15
C ARG A 48 -6.74 9.09 0.73
N ASN A 49 -7.02 7.81 0.44
CA ASN A 49 -8.37 7.34 0.15
C ASN A 49 -9.32 7.57 1.34
N ALA A 50 -8.86 7.28 2.56
CA ALA A 50 -9.61 7.53 3.78
C ALA A 50 -9.86 9.03 4.03
N VAL A 51 -8.85 9.86 3.78
CA VAL A 51 -8.95 11.33 3.89
C VAL A 51 -9.97 11.88 2.87
N PHE A 52 -9.87 11.52 1.58
CA PHE A 52 -10.82 11.97 0.56
C PHE A 52 -12.24 11.45 0.78
N SER A 53 -12.40 10.24 1.30
CA SER A 53 -13.70 9.73 1.74
C SER A 53 -14.28 10.58 2.87
N THR A 54 -13.46 10.91 3.87
CA THR A 54 -13.86 11.77 4.99
C THR A 54 -14.23 13.18 4.54
N ILE A 55 -13.49 13.79 3.61
CA ILE A 55 -13.83 15.11 3.04
C ILE A 55 -15.22 15.08 2.37
N ARG A 56 -15.55 14.02 1.63
CA ARG A 56 -16.86 13.89 0.96
C ARG A 56 -18.02 13.74 1.93
N GLN A 57 -17.80 13.08 3.07
CA GLN A 57 -18.83 12.76 4.05
C GLN A 57 -18.95 13.80 5.18
N ALA A 58 -17.92 14.61 5.43
CA ALA A 58 -17.96 15.61 6.50
C ALA A 58 -19.10 16.61 6.28
N LYS A 59 -19.79 17.01 7.35
CA LYS A 59 -20.79 18.11 7.30
C LYS A 59 -20.11 19.46 7.51
N ASP A 60 -19.17 19.54 8.44
CA ASP A 60 -18.42 20.76 8.77
C ASP A 60 -17.45 21.16 7.64
N ARG A 61 -17.60 22.41 7.17
CA ARG A 61 -16.77 23.04 6.15
C ARG A 61 -15.32 23.25 6.61
N GLN A 62 -15.09 23.59 7.87
CA GLN A 62 -13.74 23.83 8.39
C GLN A 62 -12.90 22.55 8.37
N ILE A 63 -13.51 21.42 8.76
CA ILE A 63 -12.88 20.10 8.65
C ILE A 63 -12.52 19.77 7.20
N LYS A 64 -13.44 20.03 6.24
CA LYS A 64 -13.16 19.81 4.81
C LYS A 64 -11.95 20.63 4.33
N ILE A 65 -11.90 21.92 4.68
CA ILE A 65 -10.80 22.81 4.28
C ILE A 65 -9.48 22.32 4.88
N LYS A 66 -9.46 21.98 6.18
CA LYS A 66 -8.28 21.46 6.87
C LYS A 66 -7.73 20.20 6.18
N LEU A 67 -8.59 19.20 5.95
CA LEU A 67 -8.20 17.93 5.32
C LEU A 67 -7.80 18.09 3.84
N ALA A 68 -8.45 18.99 3.11
CA ALA A 68 -8.10 19.30 1.72
C ALA A 68 -6.71 19.98 1.62
N ASN A 69 -6.42 20.92 2.53
CA ASN A 69 -5.11 21.57 2.60
C ASN A 69 -4.01 20.56 2.97
N LEU A 70 -4.27 19.66 3.93
CA LEU A 70 -3.36 18.57 4.25
C LEU A 70 -3.10 17.66 3.03
N SER A 71 -4.16 17.25 2.34
CA SER A 71 -4.09 16.38 1.16
C SER A 71 -3.33 17.04 -0.01
N ARG A 72 -3.43 18.37 -0.14
CA ARG A 72 -2.70 19.15 -1.14
C ARG A 72 -1.21 19.14 -0.86
N LYS A 73 -0.80 19.37 0.39
CA LYS A 73 0.62 19.31 0.81
C LYS A 73 1.24 17.93 0.61
N ALA A 74 0.48 16.85 0.80
CA ALA A 74 0.97 15.48 0.61
C ALA A 74 1.02 15.02 -0.87
N MET A 75 0.33 15.72 -1.78
CA MET A 75 0.19 15.31 -3.19
C MET A 75 1.53 15.17 -3.95
N PRO A 76 2.53 16.07 -3.79
CA PRO A 76 3.81 15.95 -4.48
C PRO A 76 4.55 14.66 -4.09
N TYR A 77 4.49 14.28 -2.81
CA TYR A 77 5.19 13.12 -2.26
C TYR A 77 4.50 11.79 -2.56
N HIS A 78 3.20 11.79 -2.88
CA HIS A 78 2.42 10.59 -3.16
C HIS A 78 3.06 9.70 -4.26
N ARG A 79 3.50 10.32 -5.37
CA ARG A 79 4.12 9.57 -6.47
C ARG A 79 5.45 8.93 -6.08
N TRP A 80 6.28 9.71 -5.38
CA TRP A 80 7.60 9.27 -4.93
C TRP A 80 7.50 8.19 -3.86
N THR A 81 6.66 8.39 -2.85
CA THR A 81 6.43 7.37 -1.82
C THR A 81 5.79 6.11 -2.39
N GLY A 82 4.91 6.21 -3.41
CA GLY A 82 4.39 5.03 -4.12
C GLY A 82 5.49 4.28 -4.90
N THR A 83 6.44 5.00 -5.48
CA THR A 83 7.61 4.42 -6.17
C THR A 83 8.57 3.77 -5.17
N LEU A 84 8.80 4.39 -4.01
CA LEU A 84 9.59 3.81 -2.92
C LEU A 84 8.92 2.54 -2.37
N ALA A 85 7.59 2.52 -2.24
CA ALA A 85 6.87 1.30 -1.89
C ALA A 85 7.20 0.17 -2.86
N LEU A 86 7.17 0.44 -4.18
CA LEU A 86 7.52 -0.56 -5.19
C LEU A 86 8.97 -1.04 -5.07
N VAL A 87 9.93 -0.14 -4.88
CA VAL A 87 11.35 -0.50 -4.72
C VAL A 87 11.54 -1.45 -3.53
N PHE A 88 11.00 -1.09 -2.37
CA PHE A 88 11.13 -1.93 -1.17
C PHE A 88 10.38 -3.27 -1.29
N ILE A 89 9.23 -3.30 -1.96
CA ILE A 89 8.50 -4.56 -2.19
C ILE A 89 9.22 -5.46 -3.22
N LEU A 90 9.91 -4.89 -4.20
CA LEU A 90 10.79 -5.66 -5.09
C LEU A 90 11.95 -6.28 -4.32
N LEU A 91 12.62 -5.50 -3.47
CA LEU A 91 13.70 -6.01 -2.61
C LEU A 91 13.20 -7.10 -1.65
N HIS A 92 12.00 -6.92 -1.10
CA HIS A 92 11.33 -7.96 -0.31
C HIS A 92 11.14 -9.25 -1.12
N GLY A 93 10.56 -9.16 -2.32
CA GLY A 93 10.32 -10.32 -3.18
C GLY A 93 11.60 -11.05 -3.58
N ILE A 94 12.64 -10.31 -3.96
CA ILE A 94 13.96 -10.87 -4.31
C ILE A 94 14.56 -11.60 -3.11
N ALA A 95 14.53 -10.97 -1.93
CA ALA A 95 15.08 -11.58 -0.72
C ALA A 95 14.29 -12.83 -0.28
N VAL A 96 12.95 -12.84 -0.43
CA VAL A 96 12.13 -14.03 -0.19
C VAL A 96 12.51 -15.14 -1.17
N TRP A 97 12.60 -14.84 -2.48
CA TRP A 97 12.98 -15.83 -3.49
C TRP A 97 14.36 -16.42 -3.22
N ASN A 98 15.35 -15.60 -2.93
CA ASN A 98 16.71 -16.08 -2.65
C ASN A 98 16.79 -16.92 -1.37
N THR A 99 15.92 -16.67 -0.39
CA THR A 99 15.93 -17.39 0.90
C THR A 99 15.15 -18.70 0.84
N PHE A 100 14.01 -18.72 0.13
CA PHE A 100 13.03 -19.82 0.20
C PHE A 100 12.74 -20.47 -1.15
N GLY A 101 13.27 -19.94 -2.24
CA GLY A 101 12.82 -20.25 -3.59
C GLY A 101 11.42 -19.71 -3.87
N PHE A 102 10.89 -20.06 -5.04
CA PHE A 102 9.51 -19.75 -5.43
C PHE A 102 8.73 -21.04 -5.67
N THR A 103 7.49 -21.08 -5.20
CA THR A 103 6.58 -22.22 -5.36
C THR A 103 5.16 -21.73 -5.63
N TRP A 104 4.52 -22.33 -6.64
CA TRP A 104 3.12 -22.06 -7.01
C TRP A 104 2.12 -22.63 -5.99
N GLN A 105 2.55 -23.59 -5.17
CA GLN A 105 1.74 -24.23 -4.14
C GLN A 105 1.64 -23.38 -2.86
N ASN A 106 2.52 -22.40 -2.68
CA ASN A 106 2.48 -21.51 -1.52
C ASN A 106 1.56 -20.31 -1.77
N GLY A 107 0.37 -20.34 -1.17
CA GLY A 107 -0.63 -19.27 -1.30
C GLY A 107 -0.08 -17.89 -0.91
N LYS A 108 0.76 -17.79 0.12
CA LYS A 108 1.36 -16.51 0.53
C LYS A 108 2.25 -15.92 -0.57
N MET A 109 3.06 -16.75 -1.23
CA MET A 109 3.89 -16.33 -2.37
C MET A 109 3.04 -15.92 -3.57
N MET A 110 1.96 -16.65 -3.87
CA MET A 110 1.01 -16.31 -4.94
C MET A 110 0.37 -14.95 -4.73
N PHE A 111 -0.22 -14.71 -3.57
CA PHE A 111 -0.84 -13.41 -3.26
C PHE A 111 0.20 -12.29 -3.17
N GLY A 112 1.43 -12.58 -2.72
CA GLY A 112 2.55 -11.64 -2.75
C GLY A 112 2.93 -11.23 -4.17
N LEU A 113 3.01 -12.18 -5.11
CA LEU A 113 3.28 -11.90 -6.52
C LEU A 113 2.15 -11.09 -7.16
N LEU A 114 0.89 -11.46 -6.93
CA LEU A 114 -0.27 -10.69 -7.43
C LEU A 114 -0.27 -9.27 -6.87
N ALA A 115 0.05 -9.07 -5.59
CA ALA A 115 0.19 -7.76 -4.98
C ALA A 115 1.33 -6.95 -5.63
N LEU A 116 2.50 -7.56 -5.88
CA LEU A 116 3.62 -6.91 -6.55
C LEU A 116 3.25 -6.47 -7.98
N LEU A 117 2.66 -7.35 -8.78
CA LEU A 117 2.20 -7.04 -10.14
C LEU A 117 1.17 -5.91 -10.14
N ASN A 118 0.24 -5.94 -9.19
CA ASN A 118 -0.75 -4.88 -9.03
C ASN A 118 -0.11 -3.53 -8.62
N LEU A 119 0.86 -3.56 -7.70
CA LEU A 119 1.62 -2.37 -7.29
C LEU A 119 2.40 -1.77 -8.46
N ILE A 120 3.04 -2.59 -9.30
CA ILE A 120 3.69 -2.13 -10.54
C ILE A 120 2.69 -1.39 -11.42
N ALA A 121 1.52 -1.99 -11.70
CA ALA A 121 0.47 -1.37 -12.50
C ALA A 121 -0.06 -0.07 -11.85
N MET A 122 -0.22 -0.04 -10.53
CA MET A 122 -0.68 1.13 -9.80
C MET A 122 0.33 2.28 -9.88
N VAL A 123 1.62 2.01 -9.70
CA VAL A 123 2.68 3.01 -9.82
C VAL A 123 2.79 3.52 -11.26
N ALA A 124 2.79 2.61 -12.25
CA ALA A 124 2.83 2.97 -13.67
C ALA A 124 1.65 3.88 -14.05
N THR A 125 0.42 3.51 -13.69
CA THR A 125 -0.76 4.36 -13.92
C THR A 125 -0.69 5.68 -13.17
N GLY A 126 -0.05 5.72 -11.99
CA GLY A 126 0.19 6.95 -11.23
C GLY A 126 1.09 7.95 -11.97
N TRP A 127 2.17 7.48 -12.58
CA TRP A 127 3.08 8.29 -13.40
C TRP A 127 2.47 8.67 -14.75
N LEU A 128 1.81 7.74 -15.43
CA LEU A 128 1.14 7.99 -16.72
C LEU A 128 0.10 9.09 -16.65
N ARG A 129 -0.55 9.29 -15.49
CA ARG A 129 -1.51 10.38 -15.29
C ARG A 129 -0.93 11.79 -15.40
N LEU A 130 0.39 11.95 -15.33
CA LEU A 130 1.05 13.24 -15.54
C LEU A 130 1.09 13.61 -17.02
N VAL A 131 1.27 12.60 -17.86
CA VAL A 131 1.43 12.79 -19.31
C VAL A 131 0.06 12.69 -20.00
N LYS A 132 -0.80 11.77 -19.56
CA LYS A 132 -2.13 11.51 -20.14
C LYS A 132 -3.22 11.53 -19.06
N PRO A 133 -3.52 12.70 -18.48
CA PRO A 133 -4.58 12.82 -17.47
C PRO A 133 -5.94 12.54 -18.11
N SER A 134 -6.60 11.45 -17.71
CA SER A 134 -7.97 11.15 -18.12
C SER A 134 -8.81 10.60 -16.97
N GLY A 135 -10.13 10.80 -17.05
CA GLY A 135 -11.07 10.24 -16.07
C GLY A 135 -11.02 8.71 -16.02
N LYS A 136 -10.82 8.05 -17.18
CA LYS A 136 -10.63 6.59 -17.26
C LYS A 136 -9.38 6.16 -16.49
N MET A 137 -8.24 6.82 -16.70
CA MET A 137 -6.99 6.50 -16.01
C MET A 137 -7.08 6.74 -14.50
N ARG A 138 -7.76 7.81 -14.07
CA ARG A 138 -8.02 8.06 -12.64
C ARG A 138 -8.82 6.92 -12.00
N ARG A 139 -9.87 6.43 -12.68
CA ARG A 139 -10.68 5.31 -12.18
C ARG A 139 -9.89 4.01 -12.12
N LEU A 140 -9.08 3.72 -13.15
CA LEU A 140 -8.21 2.56 -13.17
C LEU A 140 -7.23 2.58 -11.99
N HIS A 141 -6.51 3.69 -11.81
CA HIS A 141 -5.55 3.84 -10.71
C HIS A 141 -6.21 3.65 -9.33
N LEU A 142 -7.42 4.19 -9.13
CA LEU A 142 -8.18 3.99 -7.89
C LEU A 142 -8.59 2.52 -7.70
N ARG A 143 -9.08 1.85 -8.75
CA ARG A 143 -9.47 0.42 -8.69
C ARG A 143 -8.27 -0.47 -8.39
N LEU A 144 -7.11 -0.19 -9.00
CA LEU A 144 -5.86 -0.88 -8.69
C LEU A 144 -5.49 -0.69 -7.22
N GLY A 145 -5.57 0.54 -6.68
CA GLY A 145 -5.31 0.77 -5.26
C GLY A 145 -6.26 0.00 -4.32
N ILE A 146 -7.55 -0.07 -4.64
CA ILE A 146 -8.52 -0.87 -3.87
C ILE A 146 -8.15 -2.36 -3.94
N LEU A 147 -7.87 -2.88 -5.14
CA LEU A 147 -7.48 -4.28 -5.31
C LEU A 147 -6.18 -4.61 -4.57
N LEU A 148 -5.18 -3.74 -4.66
CA LEU A 148 -3.90 -3.89 -3.96
C LEU A 148 -4.10 -3.94 -2.44
N PHE A 149 -4.98 -3.11 -1.88
CA PHE A 149 -5.29 -3.14 -0.44
C PHE A 149 -5.75 -4.52 0.01
N PHE A 150 -6.67 -5.15 -0.73
CA PHE A 150 -7.16 -6.48 -0.41
C PHE A 150 -6.11 -7.57 -0.65
N LEU A 151 -5.34 -7.50 -1.74
CA LEU A 151 -4.26 -8.45 -2.01
C LEU A 151 -3.19 -8.44 -0.90
N ILE A 152 -2.81 -7.26 -0.41
CA ILE A 152 -1.90 -7.11 0.73
C ILE A 152 -2.53 -7.69 2.00
N GLY A 153 -3.81 -7.41 2.26
CA GLY A 153 -4.52 -7.99 3.41
C GLY A 153 -4.49 -9.51 3.41
N ILE A 154 -4.78 -10.14 2.27
CA ILE A 154 -4.72 -11.61 2.13
C ILE A 154 -3.29 -12.12 2.30
N HIS A 155 -2.31 -11.49 1.64
CA HIS A 155 -0.90 -11.85 1.77
C HIS A 155 -0.39 -11.76 3.22
N LEU A 156 -0.88 -10.77 3.99
CA LEU A 156 -0.56 -10.63 5.41
C LEU A 156 -1.32 -11.61 6.30
N LEU A 157 -2.44 -12.22 5.88
CA LEU A 157 -3.14 -13.21 6.71
C LEU A 157 -2.52 -14.60 6.55
N LEU A 158 -2.17 -14.97 5.32
CA LEU A 158 -1.41 -16.17 4.98
C LEU A 158 0.00 -16.14 5.60
#